data_AF-A0A0B0EHV9-F1
#
_entry.id   AF-A0A0B0EHV9-F1
#
_cell.length_a   1.000
_cell.length_b   1.000
_cell.length_c   1.000
_cell.angle_alpha   90.00
_cell.angle_beta   90.00
_cell.angle_gamma   90.00
#
_symmetry.space_group_name_H-M   'P 1'
#
loop_
_entity.id
_entity.type
_entity.pdbx_description
1 polymer ?
#
loop_
_entity_poly.entity_id
_entity_poly.type
_entity_poly.pdbx_seq_one_letter_code
_entity_poly.pdbx_strand_id
1 'polypeptide(L)'
;MLYPESPPRLVGFFVGIIMHWKSNRFILILSSSIGKKSIMAVTGLGFLVFLISHLAGNLLIYAGKDSFNSYAERLHSLGPLLILAEIGLFCLGIVHISIGVYLFYQNFRARPERYKKKEKCRWPNN
;
A
#
# COMPACT_ATOMS: atom_id res chain seq x y z
N MET A 1 -7.88 -68.61 8.77
CA MET A 1 -8.98 -67.62 8.83
C MET A 1 -8.47 -66.45 9.67
N LEU A 2 -8.34 -65.26 9.07
CA LEU A 2 -8.27 -63.90 9.66
C LEU A 2 -7.46 -62.99 8.71
N TYR A 3 -8.14 -62.45 7.69
CA TYR A 3 -7.69 -61.24 7.01
C TYR A 3 -8.16 -60.04 7.85
N PRO A 4 -7.30 -59.05 8.16
CA PRO A 4 -7.77 -57.82 8.77
C PRO A 4 -8.51 -56.96 7.75
N GLU A 5 -9.72 -56.57 8.12
CA GLU A 5 -10.68 -55.74 7.39
C GLU A 5 -10.06 -54.43 6.88
N SER A 6 -10.16 -54.17 5.57
CA SER A 6 -9.77 -52.89 4.96
C SER A 6 -10.63 -51.73 5.51
N PRO A 7 -10.06 -50.57 5.87
CA PRO A 7 -10.82 -49.49 6.50
C PRO A 7 -11.86 -48.86 5.55
N PRO A 8 -13.04 -48.46 6.06
CA PRO A 8 -14.14 -47.99 5.23
C PRO A 8 -13.83 -46.66 4.52
N ARG A 9 -14.10 -46.60 3.21
CA ARG A 9 -13.88 -45.46 2.30
C ARG A 9 -14.57 -44.14 2.72
N LEU A 10 -15.44 -44.18 3.73
CA LEU A 10 -16.14 -43.01 4.28
C LEU A 10 -15.27 -42.13 5.17
N VAL A 11 -14.26 -42.71 5.84
CA VAL A 11 -13.40 -41.94 6.78
C VAL A 11 -12.44 -41.03 6.02
N GLY A 12 -12.02 -41.43 4.81
CA GLY A 12 -11.17 -40.60 3.94
C GLY A 12 -11.89 -39.38 3.35
N PHE A 13 -13.22 -39.44 3.17
CA PHE A 13 -14.00 -38.34 2.60
C PHE A 13 -14.19 -37.19 3.62
N PHE A 14 -14.32 -37.52 4.91
CA PHE A 14 -14.47 -36.54 5.98
C PHE A 14 -13.16 -35.80 6.32
N VAL A 15 -12.00 -36.45 6.16
CA VAL A 15 -10.69 -35.82 6.40
C VAL A 15 -10.34 -34.78 5.32
N GLY A 16 -10.86 -34.93 4.09
CA GLY A 16 -10.60 -34.00 2.98
C GLY A 16 -11.28 -32.63 3.10
N ILE A 17 -12.40 -32.52 3.82
CA ILE A 17 -13.19 -31.28 3.94
C ILE A 17 -12.62 -30.34 5.02
N ILE A 18 -11.97 -30.90 6.06
CA ILE A 18 -11.40 -30.12 7.17
C ILE A 18 -10.06 -29.47 6.80
N MET A 19 -9.30 -30.02 5.84
CA MET A 19 -8.03 -29.47 5.36
C MET A 19 -8.16 -28.36 4.29
N HIS A 20 -9.35 -27.80 4.04
CA HIS A 20 -9.54 -26.70 3.06
C HIS A 20 -9.22 -25.30 3.63
N TRP A 21 -8.98 -25.19 4.94
CA TRP A 21 -8.72 -23.91 5.61
C TRP A 21 -7.26 -23.48 5.52
N LYS A 22 -6.92 -22.66 4.52
CA LYS A 22 -6.14 -21.40 4.62
C LYS A 22 -5.77 -20.89 3.23
N SER A 23 -6.77 -20.50 2.44
CA SER A 23 -6.54 -19.73 1.21
C SER A 23 -6.10 -18.31 1.57
N ASN A 24 -4.79 -18.07 1.72
CA ASN A 24 -4.18 -16.73 1.79
C ASN A 24 -4.21 -16.03 0.41
N ARG A 25 -5.37 -16.04 -0.27
CA ARG A 25 -5.58 -15.44 -1.59
C ARG A 25 -5.37 -13.92 -1.57
N PHE A 26 -5.58 -13.27 -0.42
CA PHE A 26 -5.35 -11.84 -0.26
C PHE A 26 -3.89 -11.43 -0.47
N ILE A 27 -2.92 -12.20 0.04
CA ILE A 27 -1.49 -11.89 -0.08
C ILE A 27 -1.03 -12.07 -1.54
N LEU A 28 -1.60 -13.05 -2.26
CA LEU A 28 -1.30 -13.29 -3.68
C LEU A 28 -1.87 -12.20 -4.59
N ILE A 29 -3.06 -11.64 -4.28
CA ILE A 29 -3.62 -10.48 -5.00
C ILE A 29 -2.81 -9.21 -4.72
N LEU A 30 -2.39 -9.00 -3.47
CA LEU A 30 -1.54 -7.89 -3.05
C LEU A 30 -0.12 -7.96 -3.64
N SER A 31 0.38 -9.16 -3.95
CA SER A 31 1.68 -9.38 -4.61
C SER A 31 1.66 -9.16 -6.14
N SER A 32 0.49 -8.86 -6.73
CA SER A 32 0.36 -8.57 -8.16
C SER A 32 0.82 -7.15 -8.51
N SER A 33 1.08 -6.87 -9.79
CA SER A 33 1.48 -5.54 -10.30
C SER A 33 0.47 -4.42 -9.92
N ILE A 34 -0.81 -4.79 -9.74
CA ILE A 34 -1.86 -3.93 -9.19
C ILE A 34 -1.61 -3.61 -7.71
N GLY A 35 -1.32 -4.61 -6.87
CA GLY A 35 -1.17 -4.41 -5.42
C GLY A 35 0.01 -3.51 -5.06
N LYS A 36 1.13 -3.60 -5.81
CA LYS A 36 2.27 -2.69 -5.64
C LYS A 36 1.90 -1.22 -5.92
N LYS A 37 1.07 -0.96 -6.92
CA LYS A 37 0.57 0.40 -7.22
C LYS A 37 -0.42 0.89 -6.17
N SER A 38 -1.29 0.01 -5.66
CA SER A 38 -2.22 0.34 -4.58
C SER A 38 -1.47 0.74 -3.30
N ILE A 39 -0.43 -0.02 -2.90
CA ILE A 39 0.40 0.31 -1.73
C ILE A 39 1.13 1.65 -1.96
N MET A 40 1.64 1.90 -3.16
CA MET A 40 2.26 3.19 -3.51
C MET A 40 1.28 4.37 -3.35
N ALA A 41 0.02 4.19 -3.78
CA ALA A 41 -1.01 5.22 -3.65
C ALA A 41 -1.41 5.47 -2.18
N VAL A 42 -1.58 4.41 -1.39
CA VAL A 42 -1.96 4.51 0.03
C VAL A 42 -0.85 5.19 0.85
N THR A 43 0.41 4.81 0.61
CA THR A 43 1.55 5.45 1.29
C THR A 43 1.68 6.94 0.95
N GLY A 44 1.46 7.31 -0.32
CA GLY A 44 1.41 8.72 -0.74
C GLY A 44 0.24 9.50 -0.14
N LEU A 45 -0.93 8.87 -0.01
CA LEU A 45 -2.09 9.49 0.64
C LEU A 45 -1.83 9.76 2.13
N GLY A 46 -1.15 8.85 2.83
CA GLY A 46 -0.72 9.05 4.21
C GLY A 46 0.18 10.27 4.37
N PHE A 47 1.14 10.46 3.44
CA PHE A 47 1.98 11.65 3.42
C PHE A 47 1.22 12.95 3.20
N LEU A 48 0.20 12.93 2.32
CA LEU A 48 -0.62 14.10 2.07
C LEU A 48 -1.38 14.55 3.33
N VAL A 49 -1.98 13.60 4.06
CA VAL A 49 -2.69 13.89 5.32
C VAL A 49 -1.73 14.50 6.35
N PHE A 50 -0.52 13.93 6.47
CA PHE A 50 0.51 14.49 7.33
C PHE A 50 0.87 15.93 6.95
N LEU A 51 1.09 16.21 5.66
CA LEU A 51 1.42 17.55 5.19
C LEU A 51 0.31 18.57 5.49
N ILE A 52 -0.96 18.19 5.33
CA ILE A 52 -2.09 19.06 5.67
C ILE A 52 -2.11 19.35 7.18
N SER A 53 -1.97 18.32 8.01
CA SER A 53 -1.92 18.50 9.47
C SER A 53 -0.75 19.38 9.90
N HIS A 54 0.43 19.17 9.29
CA HIS A 54 1.64 19.94 9.58
C HIS A 54 1.47 21.41 9.17
N LEU A 55 0.91 21.65 7.99
CA LEU A 55 0.63 23.00 7.51
C LEU A 55 -0.41 23.70 8.39
N ALA A 56 -1.48 23.01 8.81
CA ALA A 56 -2.48 23.54 9.73
C ALA A 56 -1.85 23.96 11.08
N GLY A 57 -0.94 23.13 11.62
CA GLY A 57 -0.15 23.47 12.80
C GLY A 57 0.70 24.74 12.62
N ASN A 58 1.34 24.90 11.46
CA ASN A 58 2.13 26.10 11.15
C ASN A 58 1.26 27.35 10.97
N LEU A 59 0.07 27.23 10.37
CA LEU A 59 -0.84 28.37 10.20
C LEU A 59 -1.37 28.90 11.54
N LEU A 60 -1.52 28.03 12.55
CA LEU A 60 -1.91 28.45 13.89
C LEU A 60 -0.91 29.42 14.54
N ILE A 61 0.37 29.40 14.14
CA ILE A 61 1.37 30.39 14.58
C ILE A 61 0.99 31.80 14.12
N TYR A 62 0.44 31.94 12.91
CA TYR A 62 -0.01 33.22 12.37
C TYR A 62 -1.33 33.71 12.99
N ALA A 63 -2.13 32.80 13.57
CA ALA A 63 -3.41 33.10 14.21
C ALA A 63 -3.29 33.63 15.65
N GLY A 64 -2.07 33.80 16.17
CA GLY A 64 -1.80 34.33 17.51
C GLY A 64 -1.30 33.27 18.49
N LYS A 65 -0.54 33.73 19.50
CA LYS A 65 0.15 32.87 20.48
C LYS A 65 -0.82 31.99 21.28
N ASP A 66 -1.99 32.49 21.63
CA ASP A 66 -2.98 31.75 22.42
C ASP A 66 -3.60 30.57 21.63
N SER A 67 -3.93 30.79 20.35
CA SER A 67 -4.46 29.77 19.44
C SER A 67 -3.45 28.65 19.20
N PHE A 68 -2.18 29.01 19.03
CA PHE A 68 -1.08 28.05 18.89
C PHE A 68 -0.84 27.27 20.18
N ASN A 69 -0.77 27.94 21.33
CA ASN A 69 -0.47 27.28 22.61
C ASN A 69 -1.57 26.28 23.01
N SER A 70 -2.84 26.62 22.80
CA SER A 70 -3.95 25.71 23.10
C SER A 70 -4.00 24.49 22.16
N TYR A 71 -3.63 24.65 20.89
CA TYR A 71 -3.46 23.53 19.95
C TYR A 71 -2.26 22.66 20.33
N ALA A 72 -1.12 23.29 20.63
CA ALA A 72 0.11 22.60 21.02
C ALA A 72 -0.09 21.80 22.31
N GLU A 73 -0.74 22.34 23.34
CA GLU A 73 -1.05 21.62 24.58
C GLU A 73 -1.93 20.40 24.33
N ARG A 74 -2.96 20.51 23.48
CA ARG A 74 -3.79 19.35 23.09
C ARG A 74 -2.98 18.31 22.34
N LEU A 75 -2.11 18.72 21.42
CA LEU A 75 -1.24 17.82 20.66
C LEU A 75 -0.19 17.14 21.55
N HIS A 76 0.38 17.87 22.51
CA HIS A 76 1.35 17.36 23.47
C HIS A 76 0.70 16.39 24.46
N SER A 77 -0.56 16.63 24.84
CA SER A 77 -1.34 15.70 25.67
C SER A 77 -1.57 14.35 24.97
N LEU A 78 -1.54 14.34 23.63
CA LEU A 78 -1.61 13.15 22.79
C LEU A 78 -0.23 12.50 22.56
N GLY A 79 0.81 12.88 23.31
CA GLY A 79 2.22 12.45 23.24
C GLY A 79 2.54 11.09 22.57
N PRO A 80 1.92 9.95 22.95
CA PRO A 80 2.15 8.67 22.27
C PRO A 80 1.83 8.67 20.76
N LEU A 81 0.88 9.50 20.32
CA LEU A 81 0.50 9.67 18.92
C LEU A 81 1.58 10.39 18.10
N LEU A 82 2.35 11.30 18.71
CA LEU A 82 3.47 11.99 18.05
C LEU A 82 4.61 11.01 17.75
N ILE A 83 4.96 10.16 18.70
CA ILE A 83 5.99 9.11 18.52
C ILE A 83 5.53 8.11 17.44
N LEU A 84 4.25 7.72 17.48
CA LEU A 84 3.67 6.86 16.44
C LEU A 84 3.69 7.53 15.06
N ALA A 85 3.40 8.84 15.00
CA ALA A 85 3.49 9.60 13.76
C ALA A 85 4.93 9.68 13.26
N GLU A 86 5.92 9.91 14.11
CA GLU A 86 7.33 9.95 13.72
C GLU A 86 7.81 8.62 13.12
N ILE A 87 7.63 7.52 13.86
CA ILE A 87 8.03 6.18 13.40
C ILE A 87 7.21 5.76 12.18
N GLY A 88 5.90 6.04 12.19
CA GLY A 88 4.99 5.75 11.09
C GLY A 88 5.37 6.48 9.81
N LEU A 89 5.72 7.77 9.91
CA LEU A 89 6.13 8.60 8.78
C LEU A 89 7.49 8.18 8.24
N PHE A 90 8.43 7.82 9.11
CA PHE A 90 9.72 7.24 8.71
C PHE A 90 9.54 5.94 7.94
N CYS A 91 8.74 5.01 8.47
CA CYS A 91 8.39 3.75 7.80
C CYS A 91 7.65 3.98 6.47
N LEU A 92 6.66 4.88 6.43
CA LEU A 92 5.94 5.25 5.21
C LEU A 92 6.88 5.80 4.15
N GLY A 93 7.87 6.61 4.54
CA GLY A 93 8.90 7.13 3.64
C GLY A 93 9.75 6.06 3.01
N ILE A 94 10.27 5.15 3.83
CA ILE A 94 11.06 4.01 3.34
C ILE A 94 10.24 3.18 2.34
N VAL A 95 8.99 2.84 2.68
CA VAL A 95 8.13 2.03 1.81
C VAL A 95 7.80 2.77 0.52
N HIS A 96 7.43 4.05 0.60
CA HIS A 96 7.07 4.87 -0.55
C HIS A 96 8.24 5.05 -1.52
N ILE A 97 9.43 5.38 -1.01
CA ILE A 97 10.64 5.53 -1.83
C ILE A 97 11.01 4.20 -2.48
N SER A 98 11.02 3.10 -1.71
CA SER A 98 11.40 1.78 -2.21
C SER A 98 10.48 1.31 -3.34
N ILE A 99 9.17 1.41 -3.16
CA ILE A 99 8.18 1.00 -4.16
C ILE A 99 8.19 1.96 -5.36
N GLY A 100 8.33 3.27 -5.11
CA GLY A 100 8.42 4.29 -6.15
C GLY A 100 9.63 4.09 -7.06
N VAL A 101 10.81 3.86 -6.48
CA VAL A 101 12.04 3.56 -7.23
C VAL A 101 11.90 2.24 -7.99
N TYR A 102 11.33 1.21 -7.38
CA TYR A 102 11.10 -0.08 -8.03
C TYR A 102 10.14 0.02 -9.22
N LEU A 103 9.04 0.77 -9.11
CA LEU A 103 8.11 1.05 -10.21
C LEU A 103 8.76 1.91 -11.30
N PHE A 104 9.52 2.94 -10.90
CA PHE A 104 10.26 3.80 -11.83
C PHE A 104 11.25 2.98 -12.65
N TYR A 105 12.04 2.13 -11.99
CA TYR A 105 13.02 1.26 -12.64
C TYR A 105 12.37 0.23 -13.56
N GLN A 106 11.25 -0.38 -13.14
CA GLN A 106 10.49 -1.29 -14.03
C GLN A 106 9.92 -0.56 -15.24
N ASN A 107 9.31 0.62 -15.06
CA ASN A 107 8.81 1.43 -16.16
C ASN A 107 9.95 1.86 -17.09
N PHE A 108 11.14 2.14 -16.55
CA PHE A 108 12.33 2.49 -17.31
C PHE A 108 12.87 1.31 -18.12
N ARG A 109 12.99 0.11 -17.53
CA ARG A 109 13.42 -1.12 -18.23
C ARG A 109 12.40 -1.66 -19.22
N ALA A 110 11.11 -1.46 -18.95
CA ALA A 110 10.03 -1.84 -19.87
C ALA A 110 9.92 -0.90 -21.09
N ARG A 111 10.83 0.08 -21.24
CA ARG A 111 10.93 0.96 -22.41
C ARG A 111 12.14 0.60 -23.31
N PRO A 112 12.15 -0.54 -24.02
CA PRO A 112 13.13 -0.79 -25.08
C PRO A 112 12.84 0.02 -26.37
N GLU A 113 11.63 0.56 -26.53
CA GLU A 113 11.22 1.32 -27.72
C GLU A 113 10.90 2.77 -27.33
N ARG A 114 11.63 3.73 -27.91
CA ARG A 114 11.25 5.16 -27.91
C ARG A 114 9.83 5.25 -28.47
N TYR A 115 8.96 5.99 -27.78
CA TYR A 115 7.59 6.29 -28.19
C TYR A 115 7.53 6.49 -29.72
N LYS A 116 7.02 5.50 -30.48
CA LYS A 116 6.76 5.69 -31.90
C LYS A 116 5.68 6.76 -31.97
N LYS A 117 6.07 8.01 -32.22
CA LYS A 117 5.15 9.06 -32.62
C LYS A 117 4.40 8.47 -33.81
N LYS A 118 3.10 8.24 -33.65
CA LYS A 118 2.26 7.90 -34.79
C LYS A 118 2.42 9.06 -35.76
N GLU A 119 3.08 8.82 -36.88
CA GLU A 119 3.09 9.76 -37.98
C GLU A 119 1.61 10.04 -38.28
N LYS A 120 1.21 11.31 -38.22
CA LYS A 120 -0.17 11.68 -38.55
C LYS A 120 -0.46 11.08 -39.92
N CYS A 121 -1.55 10.34 -40.05
CA CYS A 121 -2.08 10.00 -41.37
C CYS A 121 -2.25 11.31 -42.14
N ARG A 122 -1.32 11.56 -43.07
CA ARG A 122 -1.43 12.62 -44.07
C ARG A 122 -2.50 12.10 -45.03
N TRP A 123 -3.74 12.51 -44.80
CA TRP A 123 -4.82 12.29 -45.75
C TRP A 123 -4.41 12.89 -47.10
N PRO A 124 -4.48 12.12 -48.21
CA PRO A 124 -4.24 12.67 -49.54
C PRO A 124 -5.38 13.63 -49.87
N ASN A 125 -5.02 14.88 -50.15
CA ASN A 125 -5.92 15.86 -50.74
C ASN A 125 -6.13 15.52 -52.21
N ASN A 126 -7.40 15.47 -52.60
CA ASN A 126 -7.92 15.24 -53.95
C ASN A 126 -7.81 16.49 -54.84
#